data_AF-A0A3R7KWZ0-F1
#
_entry.id   AF-A0A3R7KWZ0-F1
#
_cell.length_a   1.000
_cell.length_b   1.000
_cell.length_c   1.000
_cell.angle_alpha   90.00
_cell.angle_beta   90.00
_cell.angle_gamma   90.00
#
_symmetry.space_group_name_H-M   'P 1'
#
loop_
_entity.id
_entity.type
_entity.pdbx_description
1 polymer ?
#
loop_
_entity_poly.entity_id
_entity_poly.type
_entity_poly.pdbx_seq_one_letter_code
_entity_poly.pdbx_strand_id
1 'polypeptide(L)'
;MLHFSAILRDVSFTGVCMPRKYVSMGGWCGPALILGKLGLRTEAYPFDFSRCTLDGVLHFIRDGFAHGFYPPGPPPYRPECVGIWVLYRGQHTAFAHFDLNDPAIQAQFSRKMQRWDALIDTPATPVTFFRTISARDPMEEIRLIPEVEAALVARNPALDFRIVMIAHDQGLVARSVELAPLSPRVSLWALAYTCDATFTLFDRSQRAYADIVLHSVQEENWPLDPARTPMPVGLRDTEADYERRVLHRSDGDQISFDSLRVDAFPWRGHDNIALIDGVASVGGTCVGIGSTRCVDGRCAFCGNTDYHKAGRPFRTDRPFAAEEDQLILVHLYRILAGGDKIEVVEDLAHQMQRGAFEVICRIQYLTNSSVKIMDYAWEHEGE
;
A
#
# COMPACT_ATOMS: atom_id res chain seq x y z
N MET A 1 -16.24 21.93 4.47
CA MET A 1 -16.91 21.71 5.77
C MET A 1 -16.27 20.51 6.43
N LEU A 2 -15.61 20.71 7.57
CA LEU A 2 -14.80 19.71 8.26
C LEU A 2 -15.69 18.91 9.23
N HIS A 3 -16.06 17.69 8.85
CA HIS A 3 -16.63 16.71 9.78
C HIS A 3 -15.51 15.82 10.30
N PHE A 4 -14.85 16.26 11.38
CA PHE A 4 -13.86 15.47 12.09
C PHE A 4 -14.54 14.42 12.98
N SER A 5 -14.28 13.15 12.67
CA SER A 5 -14.67 11.96 13.46
C SER A 5 -14.06 12.02 14.87
N ALA A 6 -14.90 12.16 15.89
CA ALA A 6 -14.53 12.43 17.28
C ALA A 6 -14.01 11.22 18.11
N ILE A 7 -13.83 10.01 17.54
CA ILE A 7 -13.56 8.79 18.35
C ILE A 7 -12.12 8.25 18.22
N LEU A 8 -11.24 8.86 17.43
CA LEU A 8 -9.80 8.49 17.36
C LEU A 8 -8.87 9.52 18.02
N ARG A 9 -9.40 10.45 18.83
CA ARG A 9 -8.60 11.56 19.37
C ARG A 9 -7.67 11.22 20.55
N ASP A 10 -7.80 10.06 21.19
CA ASP A 10 -7.19 9.90 22.53
C ASP A 10 -6.04 8.90 22.66
N VAL A 11 -5.67 8.14 21.61
CA VAL A 11 -4.52 7.22 21.70
C VAL A 11 -3.40 7.66 20.76
N SER A 12 -2.31 8.13 21.37
CA SER A 12 -1.07 8.49 20.68
C SER A 12 0.12 8.00 21.50
N PHE A 13 1.05 7.33 20.82
CA PHE A 13 2.31 6.84 21.38
C PHE A 13 3.48 7.79 21.08
N THR A 14 3.21 9.03 20.63
CA THR A 14 4.26 10.01 20.36
C THR A 14 5.11 10.26 21.61
N GLY A 15 6.42 10.02 21.50
CA GLY A 15 7.37 10.17 22.60
C GLY A 15 7.36 9.01 23.61
N VAL A 16 6.53 7.99 23.41
CA VAL A 16 6.53 6.78 24.24
C VAL A 16 7.62 5.83 23.74
N CYS A 17 8.44 5.33 24.66
CA CYS A 17 9.39 4.27 24.36
C CYS A 17 8.65 2.94 24.25
N MET A 18 8.49 2.45 23.02
CA MET A 18 7.82 1.18 22.77
C MET A 18 8.81 0.01 22.87
N PRO A 19 8.36 -1.17 23.34
CA PRO A 19 9.22 -2.35 23.47
C PRO A 19 9.68 -2.91 22.10
N ARG A 20 8.96 -2.57 21.03
CA ARG A 20 9.21 -3.02 19.67
C ARG A 20 9.16 -1.86 18.69
N LYS A 21 9.81 -2.03 17.55
CA LYS A 21 9.73 -1.12 16.40
C LYS A 21 8.60 -1.56 15.47
N TYR A 22 7.75 -0.62 15.06
CA TYR A 22 6.60 -0.91 14.21
C TYR A 22 6.84 -0.39 12.80
N VAL A 23 6.81 -1.29 11.82
CA VAL A 23 7.26 -1.01 10.44
C VAL A 23 6.24 -1.49 9.43
N SER A 24 5.97 -0.69 8.40
CA SER A 24 5.18 -1.14 7.25
C SER A 24 6.03 -2.03 6.33
N MET A 25 5.51 -3.21 5.97
CA MET A 25 5.97 -4.04 4.86
C MET A 25 5.23 -3.72 3.55
N GLY A 26 4.48 -2.61 3.53
CA GLY A 26 3.77 -2.11 2.36
C GLY A 26 2.53 -2.92 2.00
N GLY A 27 2.37 -3.15 0.69
CA GLY A 27 1.12 -3.56 0.06
C GLY A 27 0.40 -2.33 -0.48
N TRP A 28 0.18 -1.34 0.39
CA TRP A 28 -0.22 0.04 0.07
C TRP A 28 0.15 0.96 1.26
N CYS A 29 -0.20 2.25 1.19
CA CYS A 29 0.20 3.26 2.19
C CYS A 29 -0.49 3.15 3.57
N GLY A 30 -1.57 2.38 3.70
CA GLY A 30 -2.40 2.33 4.91
C GLY A 30 -1.66 2.04 6.22
N PRO A 31 -0.84 0.97 6.31
CA PRO A 31 -0.10 0.65 7.53
C PRO A 31 0.84 1.77 7.99
N ALA A 32 1.59 2.39 7.07
CA ALA A 32 2.48 3.49 7.44
C ALA A 32 1.71 4.73 7.90
N LEU A 33 0.57 5.04 7.26
CA LEU A 33 -0.28 6.16 7.63
C LEU A 33 -0.89 5.96 9.04
N ILE A 34 -1.39 4.77 9.36
CA ILE A 34 -1.96 4.53 10.70
C ILE A 34 -0.88 4.52 11.78
N LEU A 35 0.28 3.91 11.53
CA LEU A 35 1.40 3.93 12.47
C LEU A 35 1.87 5.37 12.73
N GLY A 36 1.86 6.22 11.70
CA GLY A 36 2.11 7.66 11.85
C GLY A 36 1.06 8.37 12.69
N LYS A 37 -0.24 8.15 12.42
CA LYS A 37 -1.35 8.74 13.20
C LYS A 37 -1.31 8.36 14.68
N LEU A 38 -0.91 7.14 15.00
CA LEU A 38 -0.80 6.64 16.36
C LEU A 38 0.55 6.99 17.03
N GLY A 39 1.46 7.71 16.35
CA GLY A 39 2.76 8.08 16.92
C GLY A 39 3.75 6.91 17.07
N LEU A 40 3.49 5.76 16.41
CA LEU A 40 4.33 4.55 16.45
C LEU A 40 5.38 4.54 15.33
N ARG A 41 5.17 5.30 14.25
CA ARG A 41 6.12 5.41 13.15
C ARG A 41 7.23 6.40 13.51
N THR A 42 8.40 5.88 13.88
CA THR A 42 9.57 6.70 14.26
C THR A 42 10.45 7.09 13.07
N GLU A 43 10.41 6.30 11.99
CA GLU A 43 11.24 6.48 10.80
C GLU A 43 10.48 6.09 9.54
N ALA A 44 11.05 6.45 8.38
CA ALA A 44 10.49 6.08 7.07
C ALA A 44 11.24 4.90 6.46
N TYR A 45 10.50 3.94 5.91
CA TYR A 45 11.01 2.73 5.25
C TYR A 45 10.65 2.69 3.76
N PRO A 46 11.31 1.84 2.94
CA PRO A 46 11.12 1.81 1.49
C PRO A 46 9.69 1.49 1.06
N PHE A 47 8.93 0.78 1.90
CA PHE A 47 7.59 0.29 1.59
C PHE A 47 6.46 1.16 2.16
N ASP A 48 6.75 2.23 2.91
CA ASP A 48 5.74 3.02 3.62
C ASP A 48 4.67 3.64 2.70
N PHE A 49 5.06 4.01 1.48
CA PHE A 49 4.20 4.73 0.54
C PHE A 49 4.35 4.18 -0.89
N SER A 50 4.78 2.93 -0.99
CA SER A 50 4.94 2.19 -2.23
C SER A 50 3.90 1.07 -2.23
N ARG A 51 3.15 0.89 -3.32
CA ARG A 51 2.46 -0.37 -3.52
C ARG A 51 3.51 -1.40 -3.86
N CYS A 52 3.58 -2.50 -3.12
CA CYS A 52 4.56 -3.54 -3.38
C CYS A 52 3.94 -4.92 -3.22
N THR A 53 4.44 -5.88 -3.99
CA THR A 53 4.01 -7.28 -3.87
C THR A 53 4.80 -7.99 -2.76
N LEU A 54 4.23 -9.04 -2.17
CA LEU A 54 4.91 -9.76 -1.08
C LEU A 54 6.09 -10.60 -1.58
N ASP A 55 6.00 -11.17 -2.78
CA ASP A 55 7.15 -11.78 -3.48
C ASP A 55 8.26 -10.76 -3.72
N GLY A 56 7.91 -9.51 -3.99
CA GLY A 56 8.87 -8.41 -4.09
C GLY A 56 9.57 -8.16 -2.76
N VAL A 57 8.81 -8.06 -1.66
CA VAL A 57 9.40 -7.94 -0.32
C VAL A 57 10.29 -9.13 0.00
N LEU A 58 9.88 -10.35 -0.35
CA LEU A 58 10.69 -11.56 -0.21
C LEU A 58 11.99 -11.48 -1.01
N HIS A 59 11.94 -11.03 -2.26
CA HIS A 59 13.11 -10.78 -3.09
C HIS A 59 14.04 -9.75 -2.43
N PHE A 60 13.53 -8.62 -1.96
CA PHE A 60 14.34 -7.59 -1.31
C PHE A 60 14.94 -8.04 0.03
N ILE A 61 14.28 -8.95 0.75
CA ILE A 61 14.85 -9.58 1.95
C ILE A 61 16.06 -10.45 1.56
N ARG A 62 15.92 -11.29 0.52
CA ARG A 62 16.95 -12.25 0.09
C ARG A 62 18.14 -11.59 -0.62
N ASP A 63 17.85 -10.67 -1.54
CA ASP A 63 18.78 -10.20 -2.56
C ASP A 63 19.10 -8.69 -2.45
N GLY A 64 18.41 -7.97 -1.54
CA GLY A 64 18.52 -6.52 -1.41
C GLY A 64 17.76 -5.75 -2.50
N PHE A 65 17.99 -4.43 -2.59
CA PHE A 65 17.19 -3.52 -3.43
C PHE A 65 17.77 -3.21 -4.81
N ALA A 66 18.89 -3.84 -5.19
CA ALA A 66 19.60 -3.52 -6.43
C ALA A 66 18.78 -3.83 -7.70
N HIS A 67 17.90 -4.82 -7.63
CA HIS A 67 17.07 -5.28 -8.74
C HIS A 67 15.59 -5.25 -8.37
N GLY A 68 14.72 -4.87 -9.31
CA GLY A 68 13.27 -4.95 -9.16
C GLY A 68 12.58 -3.89 -8.28
N PHE A 69 13.32 -3.07 -7.51
CA PHE A 69 12.74 -2.00 -6.70
C PHE A 69 12.35 -0.76 -7.50
N TYR A 70 13.16 -0.34 -8.46
CA TYR A 70 12.85 0.77 -9.36
C TYR A 70 12.25 0.26 -10.69
N PRO A 71 11.59 1.14 -11.48
CA PRO A 71 11.19 0.80 -12.83
C PRO A 71 12.37 0.28 -13.67
N PRO A 72 12.11 -0.60 -14.65
CA PRO A 72 13.16 -1.14 -15.52
C PRO A 72 13.81 -0.05 -16.39
N GLY A 73 15.11 -0.21 -16.63
CA GLY A 73 15.93 0.74 -17.39
C GLY A 73 16.56 1.83 -16.50
N PRO A 74 17.49 2.64 -17.04
CA PRO A 74 18.03 3.77 -16.32
C PRO A 74 17.01 4.94 -16.26
N PRO A 75 17.13 5.85 -15.27
CA PRO A 75 16.44 7.14 -15.32
C PRO A 75 16.78 7.92 -16.61
N PRO A 76 15.87 8.77 -17.13
CA PRO A 76 14.57 9.08 -16.55
C PRO A 76 13.56 7.94 -16.75
N TYR A 77 12.90 7.56 -15.66
CA TYR A 77 11.80 6.61 -15.67
C TYR A 77 10.58 7.25 -16.33
N ARG A 78 9.80 6.44 -17.03
CA ARG A 78 8.54 6.87 -17.65
C ARG A 78 7.37 6.59 -16.69
N PRO A 79 6.67 7.61 -16.17
CA PRO A 79 5.44 7.38 -15.44
C PRO A 79 4.29 7.03 -16.37
N GLU A 80 3.27 6.42 -15.78
CA GLU A 80 2.04 5.97 -16.39
C GLU A 80 0.85 6.63 -15.71
N CYS A 81 -0.13 7.09 -16.49
CA CYS A 81 -1.34 7.70 -15.95
C CYS A 81 -2.48 6.67 -15.91
N VAL A 82 -3.10 6.51 -14.75
CA VAL A 82 -4.25 5.62 -14.54
C VAL A 82 -5.35 6.44 -13.88
N GLY A 83 -6.37 6.82 -14.66
CA GLY A 83 -7.40 7.76 -14.22
C GLY A 83 -6.82 9.09 -13.76
N ILE A 84 -6.94 9.38 -12.45
CA ILE A 84 -6.38 10.56 -11.81
C ILE A 84 -4.97 10.35 -11.24
N TRP A 85 -4.41 9.15 -11.32
CA TRP A 85 -3.14 8.78 -10.69
C TRP A 85 -1.96 8.87 -11.66
N VAL A 86 -0.80 9.27 -11.17
CA VAL A 86 0.49 9.21 -11.91
C VAL A 86 1.42 8.24 -11.20
N LEU A 87 1.77 7.14 -11.87
CA LEU A 87 2.48 6.02 -11.28
C LEU A 87 3.83 5.80 -11.95
N TYR A 88 4.88 5.58 -11.16
CA TYR A 88 6.08 4.89 -11.63
C TYR A 88 5.98 3.42 -11.23
N ARG A 89 5.99 2.49 -12.20
CA ARG A 89 5.81 1.06 -11.93
C ARG A 89 7.07 0.27 -12.27
N GLY A 90 7.51 -0.55 -11.33
CA GLY A 90 8.52 -1.58 -11.53
C GLY A 90 7.90 -2.98 -11.43
N GLN A 91 8.77 -3.99 -11.37
CA GLN A 91 8.36 -5.40 -11.26
C GLN A 91 7.62 -5.69 -9.95
N HIS A 92 8.10 -5.13 -8.85
CA HIS A 92 7.61 -5.46 -7.51
C HIS A 92 6.99 -4.27 -6.79
N THR A 93 7.05 -3.08 -7.39
CA THR A 93 6.76 -1.81 -6.74
C THR A 93 6.01 -0.87 -7.66
N ALA A 94 5.24 0.03 -7.06
CA ALA A 94 4.68 1.19 -7.73
C ALA A 94 4.62 2.39 -6.80
N PHE A 95 4.99 3.53 -7.35
CA PHE A 95 5.16 4.79 -6.64
C PHE A 95 4.13 5.79 -7.18
N ALA A 96 3.17 6.15 -6.33
CA ALA A 96 2.10 7.10 -6.64
C ALA A 96 2.33 8.49 -6.01
N HIS A 97 3.38 8.65 -5.19
CA HIS A 97 3.62 9.88 -4.40
C HIS A 97 5.07 10.34 -4.49
N PHE A 98 5.79 9.92 -5.53
CA PHE A 98 7.22 10.18 -5.64
C PHE A 98 7.62 10.33 -7.10
N ASP A 99 8.15 11.51 -7.44
CA ASP A 99 8.87 11.68 -8.71
C ASP A 99 10.20 10.94 -8.65
N LEU A 100 10.25 9.72 -9.21
CA LEU A 100 11.47 8.91 -9.21
C LEU A 100 12.59 9.49 -10.07
N ASN A 101 12.31 10.52 -10.87
CA ASN A 101 13.33 11.25 -11.62
C ASN A 101 13.97 12.38 -10.81
N ASP A 102 13.48 12.67 -9.61
CA ASP A 102 14.10 13.61 -8.69
C ASP A 102 15.28 12.93 -7.92
N PRO A 103 16.53 13.42 -8.07
CA PRO A 103 17.68 12.89 -7.34
C PRO A 103 17.52 12.95 -5.81
N ALA A 104 16.80 13.94 -5.27
CA ALA A 104 16.54 14.05 -3.84
C ALA A 104 15.65 12.92 -3.35
N ILE A 105 14.64 12.53 -4.15
CA ILE A 105 13.77 11.39 -3.88
C ILE A 105 14.54 10.08 -3.95
N GLN A 106 15.40 9.88 -4.97
CA GLN A 106 16.26 8.69 -5.06
C GLN A 106 17.22 8.58 -3.86
N ALA A 107 17.81 9.69 -3.43
CA ALA A 107 18.65 9.74 -2.24
C ALA A 107 17.87 9.43 -0.96
N GLN A 108 16.62 9.89 -0.85
CA GLN A 108 15.73 9.52 0.26
C GLN A 108 15.46 8.01 0.29
N PHE A 109 15.15 7.40 -0.85
CA PHE A 109 14.95 5.94 -0.92
C PHE A 109 16.21 5.15 -0.57
N SER A 110 17.38 5.60 -1.02
CA SER A 110 18.66 4.99 -0.64
C SER A 110 18.84 4.96 0.89
N ARG A 111 18.53 6.05 1.59
CA ARG A 111 18.54 6.08 3.07
C ARG A 111 17.46 5.21 3.71
N LYS A 112 16.29 5.08 3.09
CA LYS A 112 15.22 4.18 3.57
C LYS A 112 15.67 2.71 3.44
N MET A 113 16.33 2.34 2.34
CA MET A 113 16.84 0.98 2.09
C MET A 113 17.92 0.62 3.11
N GLN A 114 18.90 1.49 3.33
CA GLN A 114 19.92 1.29 4.37
C GLN A 114 19.32 1.09 5.76
N ARG A 115 18.26 1.84 6.10
CA ARG A 115 17.54 1.66 7.37
C ARG A 115 16.78 0.34 7.44
N TRP A 116 16.20 -0.10 6.33
CA TRP A 116 15.56 -1.41 6.23
C TRP A 116 16.57 -2.54 6.43
N ASP A 117 17.75 -2.44 5.81
CA ASP A 117 18.80 -3.43 5.98
C ASP A 117 19.28 -3.46 7.42
N ALA A 118 19.57 -2.29 8.03
CA ALA A 118 19.96 -2.19 9.44
C ALA A 118 18.87 -2.69 10.41
N LEU A 119 17.59 -2.53 10.07
CA LEU A 119 16.45 -3.03 10.86
C LEU A 119 16.48 -4.57 10.98
N ILE A 120 16.91 -5.26 9.92
CA ILE A 120 16.96 -6.72 9.88
C ILE A 120 18.32 -7.23 10.35
N ASP A 121 19.42 -6.66 9.86
CA ASP A 121 20.77 -7.19 10.03
C ASP A 121 21.35 -6.86 11.42
N THR A 122 20.98 -5.70 11.98
CA THR A 122 21.47 -5.21 13.28
C THR A 122 20.33 -4.58 14.10
N PRO A 123 19.29 -5.36 14.47
CA PRO A 123 18.12 -4.82 15.15
C PRO A 123 18.48 -4.29 16.54
N ALA A 124 18.20 -3.01 16.80
CA ALA A 124 18.35 -2.42 18.13
C ALA A 124 17.26 -2.87 19.10
N THR A 125 16.07 -3.16 18.57
CA THR A 125 14.90 -3.65 19.30
C THR A 125 14.15 -4.67 18.44
N PRO A 126 13.33 -5.55 19.04
CA PRO A 126 12.44 -6.42 18.30
C PRO A 126 11.52 -5.65 17.34
N VAL A 127 11.09 -6.30 16.27
CA VAL A 127 10.32 -5.64 15.19
C VAL A 127 8.93 -6.27 15.07
N THR A 128 7.93 -5.45 14.78
CA THR A 128 6.60 -5.90 14.37
C THR A 128 6.29 -5.27 13.02
N PHE A 129 6.19 -6.11 12.01
CA PHE A 129 5.88 -5.70 10.66
C PHE A 129 4.37 -5.72 10.40
N PHE A 130 3.86 -4.71 9.69
CA PHE A 130 2.47 -4.68 9.23
C PHE A 130 2.42 -4.78 7.72
N ARG A 131 1.67 -5.75 7.21
CA ARG A 131 1.51 -6.01 5.77
C ARG A 131 0.03 -5.98 5.42
N THR A 132 -0.34 -5.10 4.51
CA THR A 132 -1.64 -5.23 3.83
C THR A 132 -1.48 -6.21 2.68
N ILE A 133 -2.35 -7.22 2.64
CA ILE A 133 -2.45 -8.12 1.50
C ILE A 133 -3.00 -7.32 0.33
N SER A 134 -2.16 -7.02 -0.66
CA SER A 134 -2.56 -6.23 -1.82
C SER A 134 -2.90 -7.10 -3.03
N ALA A 135 -2.55 -8.39 -2.98
CA ALA A 135 -2.98 -9.36 -3.97
C ALA A 135 -4.52 -9.46 -4.08
N ARG A 136 -5.07 -9.30 -5.29
CA ARG A 136 -6.38 -9.77 -5.75
C ARG A 136 -6.82 -11.07 -5.10
N ASP A 137 -6.14 -12.20 -5.24
CA ASP A 137 -6.46 -13.38 -4.41
C ASP A 137 -5.64 -13.29 -3.12
N PRO A 138 -6.25 -13.08 -1.94
CA PRO A 138 -5.51 -12.97 -0.70
C PRO A 138 -4.66 -14.20 -0.39
N MET A 139 -5.10 -15.37 -0.87
CA MET A 139 -4.38 -16.63 -0.67
C MET A 139 -3.02 -16.67 -1.35
N GLU A 140 -2.78 -15.85 -2.37
CA GLU A 140 -1.46 -15.78 -3.02
C GLU A 140 -0.38 -15.18 -2.13
N GLU A 141 -0.70 -14.19 -1.30
CA GLU A 141 0.24 -13.66 -0.32
C GLU A 141 0.29 -14.54 0.93
N ILE A 142 -0.84 -15.04 1.41
CA ILE A 142 -0.87 -15.91 2.60
C ILE A 142 0.04 -17.14 2.42
N ARG A 143 0.03 -17.74 1.22
CA ARG A 143 0.89 -18.89 0.89
C ARG A 143 2.39 -18.58 0.88
N LEU A 144 2.79 -17.31 0.72
CA LEU A 144 4.20 -16.89 0.73
C LEU A 144 4.75 -16.64 2.14
N ILE A 145 3.90 -16.55 3.15
CA ILE A 145 4.34 -16.20 4.51
C ILE A 145 5.40 -17.15 5.08
N PRO A 146 5.30 -18.48 4.92
CA PRO A 146 6.37 -19.38 5.37
C PRO A 146 7.73 -19.06 4.74
N GLU A 147 7.75 -18.64 3.46
CA GLU A 147 8.99 -18.26 2.79
C GLU A 147 9.55 -16.91 3.27
N VAL A 148 8.66 -15.97 3.61
CA VAL A 148 9.03 -14.67 4.20
C VAL A 148 9.64 -14.87 5.58
N GLU A 149 9.01 -15.68 6.44
CA GLU A 149 9.57 -16.02 7.76
C GLU A 149 10.92 -16.70 7.61
N ALA A 150 11.03 -17.69 6.72
CA ALA A 150 12.29 -18.40 6.45
C ALA A 150 13.38 -17.44 5.94
N ALA A 151 13.05 -16.50 5.06
CA ALA A 151 14.01 -15.52 4.55
C ALA A 151 14.49 -14.54 5.63
N LEU A 152 13.60 -14.06 6.50
CA LEU A 152 13.98 -13.20 7.64
C LEU A 152 14.89 -13.96 8.62
N VAL A 153 14.56 -15.22 8.95
CA VAL A 153 15.38 -16.06 9.83
C VAL A 153 16.73 -16.38 9.19
N ALA A 154 16.76 -16.69 7.88
CA ALA A 154 18.00 -16.96 7.17
C ALA A 154 18.92 -15.75 7.11
N ARG A 155 18.35 -14.55 6.95
CA ARG A 155 19.10 -13.29 6.90
C ARG A 155 19.63 -12.89 8.28
N ASN A 156 18.80 -12.99 9.32
CA ASN A 156 19.25 -12.80 10.69
C ASN A 156 18.50 -13.74 11.66
N PRO A 157 19.13 -14.85 12.10
CA PRO A 157 18.53 -15.80 13.03
C PRO A 157 18.21 -15.21 14.42
N ALA A 158 18.86 -14.10 14.80
CA ALA A 158 18.65 -13.43 16.08
C ALA A 158 17.55 -12.36 16.04
N LEU A 159 16.97 -12.09 14.86
CA LEU A 159 15.88 -11.13 14.73
C LEU A 159 14.61 -11.65 15.42
N ASP A 160 14.20 -10.99 16.50
CA ASP A 160 12.87 -11.15 17.08
C ASP A 160 11.87 -10.31 16.27
N PHE A 161 11.08 -10.99 15.43
CA PHE A 161 10.08 -10.34 14.59
C PHE A 161 8.69 -10.97 14.72
N ARG A 162 7.69 -10.13 14.43
CA ARG A 162 6.28 -10.50 14.24
C ARG A 162 5.78 -9.91 12.93
N ILE A 163 4.78 -10.52 12.32
CA ILE A 163 4.11 -10.01 11.12
C ILE A 163 2.60 -9.95 11.37
N VAL A 164 1.99 -8.83 11.02
CA VAL A 164 0.54 -8.62 11.09
C VAL A 164 0.04 -8.53 9.65
N MET A 165 -0.63 -9.58 9.18
CA MET A 165 -1.22 -9.66 7.84
C MET A 165 -2.65 -9.14 7.85
N ILE A 166 -3.00 -8.26 6.91
CA ILE A 166 -4.28 -7.55 6.89
C ILE A 166 -4.92 -7.66 5.50
N ALA A 167 -6.01 -8.41 5.39
CA ALA A 167 -6.88 -8.47 4.21
C ALA A 167 -7.99 -7.42 4.29
N HIS A 168 -8.27 -6.78 3.17
CA HIS A 168 -9.28 -5.73 3.06
C HIS A 168 -10.60 -6.27 2.53
N ASP A 169 -11.70 -5.68 2.96
CA ASP A 169 -13.01 -5.79 2.30
C ASP A 169 -13.46 -7.22 2.02
N GLN A 170 -13.33 -8.09 3.02
CA GLN A 170 -13.69 -9.50 2.90
C GLN A 170 -15.21 -9.75 3.05
N GLY A 171 -16.02 -8.71 2.87
CA GLY A 171 -17.48 -8.78 2.94
C GLY A 171 -18.07 -8.86 4.35
N LEU A 172 -17.27 -8.62 5.37
CA LEU A 172 -17.71 -8.59 6.77
C LEU A 172 -18.40 -7.27 7.10
N VAL A 173 -19.40 -7.30 7.99
CA VAL A 173 -19.93 -6.09 8.64
C VAL A 173 -19.00 -5.63 9.76
N ALA A 174 -18.40 -6.59 10.48
CA ALA A 174 -17.43 -6.32 11.52
C ALA A 174 -16.22 -5.55 10.98
N ARG A 175 -15.88 -4.43 11.62
CA ARG A 175 -14.78 -3.55 11.19
C ARG A 175 -13.42 -4.24 11.11
N SER A 176 -13.11 -5.12 12.06
CA SER A 176 -11.87 -5.90 12.10
C SER A 176 -12.11 -7.22 12.80
N VAL A 177 -11.58 -8.31 12.25
CA VAL A 177 -11.68 -9.65 12.81
C VAL A 177 -10.33 -10.34 12.68
N GLU A 178 -9.84 -10.91 13.78
CA GLU A 178 -8.68 -11.80 13.76
C GLU A 178 -9.11 -13.19 13.30
N LEU A 179 -8.30 -13.82 12.45
CA LEU A 179 -8.42 -15.21 12.04
C LEU A 179 -7.36 -16.04 12.78
N ALA A 180 -7.50 -17.37 12.72
CA ALA A 180 -6.47 -18.27 13.21
C ALA A 180 -5.10 -17.86 12.64
N PRO A 181 -4.08 -17.73 13.50
CA PRO A 181 -2.80 -17.17 13.12
C PRO A 181 -2.05 -18.13 12.19
N LEU A 182 -1.24 -17.58 11.28
CA LEU A 182 -0.50 -18.37 10.30
C LEU A 182 0.68 -19.11 10.92
N SER A 183 1.26 -18.51 11.95
CA SER A 183 2.36 -19.06 12.75
C SER A 183 2.34 -18.39 14.13
N PRO A 184 3.16 -18.84 15.09
CA PRO A 184 3.32 -18.15 16.38
C PRO A 184 3.81 -16.69 16.27
N ARG A 185 4.34 -16.29 15.11
CA ARG A 185 4.86 -14.94 14.81
C ARG A 185 3.98 -14.16 13.84
N VAL A 186 2.93 -14.77 13.28
CA VAL A 186 2.14 -14.12 12.23
C VAL A 186 0.65 -14.16 12.52
N SER A 187 0.07 -12.99 12.84
CA SER A 187 -1.37 -12.81 12.95
C SER A 187 -1.98 -12.51 11.59
N LEU A 188 -3.25 -12.87 11.42
CA LEU A 188 -4.01 -12.65 10.21
C LEU A 188 -5.33 -11.96 10.55
N TRP A 189 -5.61 -10.86 9.87
CA TRP A 189 -6.76 -10.02 10.10
C TRP A 189 -7.53 -9.78 8.82
N ALA A 190 -8.85 -9.75 8.92
CA ALA A 190 -9.73 -9.18 7.90
C ALA A 190 -10.28 -7.86 8.43
N LEU A 191 -10.33 -6.82 7.58
CA LEU A 191 -10.98 -5.57 7.89
C LEU A 191 -12.09 -5.21 6.90
N ALA A 192 -13.03 -4.41 7.36
CA ALA A 192 -14.12 -3.84 6.56
C ALA A 192 -14.06 -2.31 6.55
N TYR A 193 -14.68 -1.71 5.54
CA TYR A 193 -14.78 -0.27 5.41
C TYR A 193 -15.91 0.29 6.27
N THR A 194 -15.59 1.24 7.15
CA THR A 194 -16.54 1.82 8.11
C THR A 194 -17.26 3.05 7.59
N CYS A 195 -16.88 3.57 6.42
CA CYS A 195 -17.48 4.74 5.78
C CYS A 195 -17.79 4.44 4.31
N ASP A 196 -18.73 5.21 3.74
CA ASP A 196 -19.12 5.09 2.33
C ASP A 196 -18.01 5.54 1.36
N ALA A 197 -18.28 5.38 0.06
CA ALA A 197 -17.32 5.65 -1.01
C ALA A 197 -16.98 7.14 -1.23
N THR A 198 -17.65 8.07 -0.56
CA THR A 198 -17.31 9.51 -0.63
C THR A 198 -16.05 9.86 0.15
N PHE A 199 -15.60 8.98 1.05
CA PHE A 199 -14.36 9.12 1.81
C PHE A 199 -13.18 8.45 1.12
N THR A 200 -11.96 8.93 1.42
CA THR A 200 -10.73 8.28 0.94
C THR A 200 -10.65 6.84 1.46
N LEU A 201 -9.95 5.95 0.74
CA LEU A 201 -9.78 4.56 1.16
C LEU A 201 -9.13 4.44 2.55
N PHE A 202 -8.23 5.36 2.89
CA PHE A 202 -7.64 5.39 4.23
C PHE A 202 -8.67 5.81 5.30
N ASP A 203 -9.47 6.85 5.05
CA ASP A 203 -10.50 7.28 6.01
C ASP A 203 -11.53 6.19 6.29
N ARG A 204 -11.88 5.41 5.26
CA ARG A 204 -12.79 4.27 5.34
C ARG A 204 -12.22 3.08 6.14
N SER A 205 -10.89 2.94 6.23
CA SER A 205 -10.22 1.80 6.88
C SER A 205 -9.51 2.14 8.19
N GLN A 206 -9.29 3.42 8.49
CA GLN A 206 -8.44 3.87 9.60
C GLN A 206 -8.86 3.32 10.97
N ARG A 207 -10.17 3.16 11.22
CA ARG A 207 -10.68 2.66 12.51
C ARG A 207 -10.30 1.21 12.72
N ALA A 208 -10.53 0.38 11.71
CA ALA A 208 -10.17 -1.04 11.73
C ALA A 208 -8.65 -1.23 11.85
N TYR A 209 -7.86 -0.42 11.13
CA TYR A 209 -6.41 -0.42 11.31
C TYR A 209 -5.99 -0.06 12.73
N ALA A 210 -6.62 0.94 13.35
CA ALA A 210 -6.32 1.31 14.72
C ALA A 210 -6.60 0.15 15.68
N ASP A 211 -7.73 -0.55 15.53
CA ASP A 211 -8.05 -1.72 16.34
C ASP A 211 -6.98 -2.81 16.22
N ILE A 212 -6.58 -3.13 14.98
CA ILE A 212 -5.55 -4.14 14.68
C ILE A 212 -4.19 -3.74 15.29
N VAL A 213 -3.79 -2.47 15.13
CA VAL A 213 -2.53 -1.97 15.69
C VAL A 213 -2.55 -2.01 17.22
N LEU A 214 -3.62 -1.51 17.85
CA LEU A 214 -3.76 -1.49 19.30
C LEU A 214 -3.78 -2.89 19.91
N HIS A 215 -4.34 -3.87 19.22
CA HIS A 215 -4.22 -5.27 19.61
C HIS A 215 -2.78 -5.79 19.46
N SER A 216 -2.13 -5.46 18.33
CA SER A 216 -0.80 -5.98 17.99
C SER A 216 0.34 -5.43 18.84
N VAL A 217 0.17 -4.25 19.46
CA VAL A 217 1.18 -3.66 20.37
C VAL A 217 1.16 -4.26 21.78
N GLN A 218 0.12 -5.01 22.14
CA GLN A 218 0.04 -5.67 23.45
C GLN A 218 0.87 -6.95 23.43
N GLU A 219 1.92 -6.99 24.24
CA GLU A 219 2.84 -8.13 24.29
C GLU A 219 2.15 -9.41 24.77
N GLU A 220 1.12 -9.32 25.62
CA GLU A 220 0.34 -10.48 26.08
C GLU A 220 -0.42 -11.23 24.97
N ASN A 221 -0.63 -10.58 23.82
CA ASN A 221 -1.26 -11.22 22.66
C ASN A 221 -0.26 -12.07 21.85
N TRP A 222 0.97 -12.23 22.31
CA TRP A 222 2.04 -12.99 21.64
C TRP A 222 2.81 -13.91 22.61
N PRO A 223 3.40 -15.03 22.14
CA PRO A 223 3.27 -15.58 20.79
C PRO A 223 1.88 -16.16 20.55
N LEU A 224 1.53 -16.31 19.27
CA LEU A 224 0.22 -16.79 18.86
C LEU A 224 0.16 -18.32 18.90
N ASP A 225 -1.06 -18.87 19.04
CA ASP A 225 -1.32 -20.31 18.98
C ASP A 225 -2.07 -20.66 17.67
N PRO A 226 -1.40 -21.25 16.65
CA PRO A 226 -2.05 -21.67 15.40
C PRO A 226 -3.13 -22.73 15.56
N ALA A 227 -3.15 -23.47 16.67
CA ALA A 227 -4.22 -24.42 16.94
C ALA A 227 -5.51 -23.72 17.38
N ARG A 228 -5.41 -22.50 17.92
CA ARG A 228 -6.52 -21.74 18.47
C ARG A 228 -7.12 -20.81 17.42
N THR A 229 -8.38 -21.05 17.08
CA THR A 229 -9.19 -20.05 16.39
C THR A 229 -9.55 -18.94 17.38
N PRO A 230 -9.20 -17.67 17.12
CA PRO A 230 -9.54 -16.56 17.99
C PRO A 230 -11.06 -16.42 18.06
N MET A 231 -11.56 -16.13 19.25
CA MET A 231 -12.95 -15.70 19.41
C MET A 231 -12.97 -14.19 19.14
N PRO A 232 -13.73 -13.70 18.14
CA PRO A 232 -13.89 -12.27 17.96
C PRO A 232 -14.38 -11.64 19.27
N VAL A 233 -13.87 -10.47 19.63
CA VAL A 233 -14.27 -9.77 20.87
C VAL A 233 -14.58 -8.32 20.58
N GLY A 234 -15.50 -7.73 21.35
CA GLY A 234 -15.86 -6.32 21.22
C GLY A 234 -16.68 -5.96 19.97
N LEU A 235 -17.22 -6.97 19.26
CA LEU A 235 -18.17 -6.77 18.16
C LEU A 235 -19.58 -6.50 18.69
N ARG A 236 -20.34 -5.64 17.99
CA ARG A 236 -21.76 -5.37 18.28
C ARG A 236 -22.66 -6.50 17.77
N ASP A 237 -23.89 -6.57 18.27
CA ASP A 237 -24.90 -7.55 17.82
C ASP A 237 -25.24 -7.44 16.33
N THR A 238 -25.02 -6.26 15.73
CA THR A 238 -25.17 -6.04 14.28
C THR A 238 -24.00 -6.60 13.46
N GLU A 239 -22.88 -6.93 14.10
CA GLU A 239 -21.64 -7.40 13.50
C GLU A 239 -21.43 -8.90 13.73
N ALA A 240 -21.91 -9.43 14.86
CA ALA A 240 -21.81 -10.84 15.22
C ALA A 240 -22.97 -11.29 16.12
N ASP A 241 -23.32 -12.57 16.02
CA ASP A 241 -24.18 -13.28 16.97
C ASP A 241 -23.31 -14.29 17.73
N TYR A 242 -23.01 -13.97 18.99
CA TYR A 242 -22.14 -14.78 19.84
C TYR A 242 -22.80 -16.08 20.31
N GLU A 243 -24.12 -16.10 20.43
CA GLU A 243 -24.86 -17.31 20.82
C GLU A 243 -24.81 -18.34 19.70
N ARG A 244 -25.02 -17.88 18.46
CA ARG A 244 -24.90 -18.72 17.26
C ARG A 244 -23.46 -18.88 16.77
N ARG A 245 -22.52 -18.13 17.34
CA ARG A 245 -21.10 -18.09 16.95
C ARG A 245 -20.92 -17.77 15.47
N VAL A 246 -21.56 -16.71 14.98
CA VAL A 246 -21.48 -16.28 13.58
C VAL A 246 -21.16 -14.79 13.45
N LEU A 247 -20.45 -14.43 12.38
CA LEU A 247 -20.25 -13.07 11.91
C LEU A 247 -21.27 -12.74 10.83
N HIS A 248 -21.77 -11.50 10.81
CA HIS A 248 -22.63 -11.01 9.75
C HIS A 248 -21.83 -10.50 8.55
N ARG A 249 -22.31 -10.81 7.35
CA ARG A 249 -21.77 -10.31 6.09
C ARG A 249 -22.64 -9.22 5.50
N SER A 250 -22.03 -8.39 4.65
CA SER A 250 -22.72 -7.25 4.01
C SER A 250 -23.78 -7.66 2.98
N ASP A 251 -23.75 -8.90 2.50
CA ASP A 251 -24.75 -9.49 1.60
C ASP A 251 -25.91 -10.19 2.34
N GLY A 252 -25.90 -10.18 3.68
CA GLY A 252 -26.90 -10.83 4.53
C GLY A 252 -26.56 -12.27 4.91
N ASP A 253 -25.50 -12.85 4.34
CA ASP A 253 -24.99 -14.17 4.73
C ASP A 253 -24.28 -14.14 6.09
N GLN A 254 -23.92 -15.33 6.61
CA GLN A 254 -23.25 -15.50 7.89
C GLN A 254 -21.99 -16.36 7.74
N ILE A 255 -20.97 -16.08 8.57
CA ILE A 255 -19.73 -16.87 8.64
C ILE A 255 -19.61 -17.44 10.04
N SER A 256 -19.48 -18.76 10.18
CA SER A 256 -19.21 -19.39 11.47
C SER A 256 -17.86 -18.93 12.04
N PHE A 257 -17.78 -18.72 13.35
CA PHE A 257 -16.52 -18.48 14.04
C PHE A 257 -15.52 -19.62 13.81
N ASP A 258 -16.00 -20.84 13.61
CA ASP A 258 -15.13 -22.00 13.35
C ASP A 258 -14.50 -21.94 11.94
N SER A 259 -15.06 -21.12 11.04
CA SER A 259 -14.51 -20.83 9.71
C SER A 259 -13.49 -19.68 9.72
N LEU A 260 -13.14 -19.11 10.88
CA LEU A 260 -12.08 -18.09 11.01
C LEU A 260 -10.69 -18.73 10.93
N ARG A 261 -10.47 -19.51 9.87
CA ARG A 261 -9.22 -20.21 9.57
C ARG A 261 -8.95 -20.04 8.07
N VAL A 262 -7.67 -20.00 7.71
CA VAL A 262 -7.24 -19.71 6.33
C VAL A 262 -7.91 -20.59 5.27
N ASP A 263 -8.06 -21.87 5.58
CA ASP A 263 -8.61 -22.91 4.70
C ASP A 263 -10.14 -22.93 4.61
N ALA A 264 -10.82 -22.37 5.62
CA ALA A 264 -12.27 -22.36 5.71
C ALA A 264 -12.90 -20.99 5.44
N PHE A 265 -12.13 -19.91 5.59
CA PHE A 265 -12.65 -18.55 5.44
C PHE A 265 -13.01 -18.26 3.98
N PRO A 266 -14.20 -17.69 3.69
CA PRO A 266 -14.65 -17.43 2.33
C PRO A 266 -14.00 -16.16 1.75
N TRP A 267 -12.71 -16.27 1.41
CA TRP A 267 -11.91 -15.17 0.86
C TRP A 267 -12.57 -14.52 -0.37
N ARG A 268 -12.58 -13.19 -0.38
CA ARG A 268 -13.00 -12.36 -1.51
C ARG A 268 -11.79 -11.74 -2.19
N GLY A 269 -11.88 -11.64 -3.50
CA GLY A 269 -10.84 -10.99 -4.28
C GLY A 269 -10.79 -9.49 -4.06
N HIS A 270 -9.61 -8.90 -3.91
CA HIS A 270 -9.44 -7.45 -3.86
C HIS A 270 -9.51 -6.84 -5.26
N ASP A 271 -10.27 -5.76 -5.43
CA ASP A 271 -10.24 -4.97 -6.67
C ASP A 271 -9.71 -3.53 -6.45
N ASN A 272 -9.71 -3.03 -5.22
CA ASN A 272 -9.43 -1.62 -4.91
C ASN A 272 -7.99 -1.31 -4.48
N ILE A 273 -7.34 -2.23 -3.78
CA ILE A 273 -5.90 -2.18 -3.47
C ILE A 273 -5.08 -2.93 -4.52
N ALA A 274 -5.75 -3.82 -5.23
CA ALA A 274 -5.19 -4.66 -6.27
C ALA A 274 -5.07 -3.92 -7.62
N LEU A 275 -6.09 -3.12 -7.92
CA LEU A 275 -6.26 -2.38 -9.15
C LEU A 275 -6.46 -0.91 -8.85
N ILE A 276 -6.06 -0.06 -9.80
CA ILE A 276 -6.43 1.34 -9.87
C ILE A 276 -7.16 1.47 -11.21
N ASP A 277 -8.45 1.80 -11.20
CA ASP A 277 -9.29 1.89 -12.40
C ASP A 277 -9.18 0.68 -13.35
N GLY A 278 -9.15 -0.53 -12.77
CA GLY A 278 -9.01 -1.79 -13.52
C GLY A 278 -7.59 -2.10 -14.02
N VAL A 279 -6.62 -1.21 -13.79
CA VAL A 279 -5.20 -1.40 -14.14
C VAL A 279 -4.43 -1.90 -12.91
N ALA A 280 -3.55 -2.88 -13.12
CA ALA A 280 -2.64 -3.36 -12.07
C ALA A 280 -1.74 -2.23 -11.54
N SER A 281 -1.66 -2.03 -10.22
CA SER A 281 -0.85 -0.93 -9.74
C SER A 281 0.65 -1.16 -9.85
N VAL A 282 1.14 -2.42 -9.82
CA VAL A 282 2.55 -2.79 -10.09
C VAL A 282 2.70 -3.45 -11.46
N GLY A 283 3.91 -3.44 -11.99
CA GLY A 283 4.21 -4.08 -13.25
C GLY A 283 4.31 -5.60 -13.10
N GLY A 284 3.45 -6.33 -13.80
CA GLY A 284 3.70 -7.75 -14.08
C GLY A 284 2.52 -8.70 -14.03
N THR A 285 1.27 -8.32 -14.36
CA THR A 285 0.22 -9.35 -14.51
C THR A 285 -0.93 -9.05 -15.49
N CYS A 286 -1.50 -10.11 -16.09
CA CYS A 286 -2.66 -10.06 -17.01
C CYS A 286 -4.01 -9.90 -16.29
N VAL A 287 -4.02 -9.82 -14.95
CA VAL A 287 -5.06 -9.18 -14.12
C VAL A 287 -4.51 -8.83 -12.72
N GLY A 288 -4.00 -7.60 -12.57
CA GLY A 288 -3.88 -6.89 -11.29
C GLY A 288 -2.73 -7.23 -10.35
N ILE A 289 -2.48 -6.36 -9.35
CA ILE A 289 -1.81 -6.80 -8.12
C ILE A 289 -2.72 -7.89 -7.56
N GLY A 290 -2.21 -9.11 -7.46
CA GLY A 290 -3.11 -10.24 -7.29
C GLY A 290 -2.54 -11.56 -7.61
N SER A 291 -1.67 -11.57 -8.61
CA SER A 291 -0.62 -12.55 -8.58
C SER A 291 0.66 -12.01 -8.02
N THR A 292 1.23 -12.75 -7.08
CA THR A 292 2.59 -12.55 -6.60
C THR A 292 3.63 -13.14 -7.56
N ARG A 293 3.23 -13.50 -8.78
CA ARG A 293 4.08 -14.21 -9.74
C ARG A 293 4.41 -13.33 -10.94
N CYS A 294 5.51 -12.59 -10.81
CA CYS A 294 6.27 -12.08 -11.94
C CYS A 294 7.58 -12.88 -12.03
N VAL A 295 7.83 -13.52 -13.17
CA VAL A 295 8.99 -14.41 -13.37
C VAL A 295 9.87 -13.79 -14.45
N ASP A 296 11.11 -13.43 -14.08
CA ASP A 296 12.10 -12.86 -15.00
C ASP A 296 11.59 -11.65 -15.80
N GLY A 297 10.88 -10.73 -15.14
CA GLY A 297 10.29 -9.55 -15.77
C GLY A 297 9.12 -9.85 -16.72
N ARG A 298 8.57 -11.07 -16.68
CA ARG A 298 7.40 -11.50 -17.45
C ARG A 298 6.23 -11.79 -16.52
N CYS A 299 5.03 -11.46 -16.98
CA CYS A 299 3.83 -11.95 -16.31
C CYS A 299 3.79 -13.48 -16.34
N ALA A 300 3.58 -14.12 -15.19
CA ALA A 300 3.47 -15.59 -15.09
C ALA A 300 2.24 -16.19 -15.81
N PHE A 301 1.25 -15.39 -16.22
CA PHE A 301 0.04 -15.89 -16.88
C PHE A 301 0.08 -15.81 -18.41
N CYS A 302 0.36 -14.62 -18.97
CA CYS A 302 0.40 -14.42 -20.43
C CYS A 302 1.81 -14.19 -20.96
N GLY A 303 2.85 -14.21 -20.12
CA GLY A 303 4.25 -14.11 -20.54
C GLY A 303 4.69 -12.72 -21.02
N ASN A 304 3.81 -11.71 -20.93
CA ASN A 304 4.08 -10.37 -21.44
C ASN A 304 5.11 -9.62 -20.56
N THR A 305 6.03 -8.90 -21.21
CA THR A 305 7.08 -8.05 -20.61
C THR A 305 6.68 -6.58 -20.52
N ASP A 306 5.59 -6.16 -21.18
CA ASP A 306 5.16 -4.76 -21.25
C ASP A 306 4.41 -4.28 -19.98
N TYR A 307 4.48 -5.07 -18.89
CA TYR A 307 3.89 -4.75 -17.58
C TYR A 307 2.39 -4.37 -17.60
N HIS A 308 1.68 -4.77 -18.67
CA HIS A 308 0.34 -4.27 -19.05
C HIS A 308 0.25 -2.76 -18.93
N LYS A 309 0.50 -2.07 -20.05
CA LYS A 309 0.28 -0.62 -20.17
C LYS A 309 -1.08 -0.27 -19.57
N ALA A 310 -1.12 0.81 -18.79
CA ALA A 310 -2.38 1.41 -18.39
C ALA A 310 -3.33 1.55 -19.59
N GLY A 311 -4.64 1.36 -19.36
CA GLY A 311 -5.67 1.66 -20.35
C GLY A 311 -5.61 3.14 -20.77
N ARG A 312 -6.45 3.55 -21.74
CA ARG A 312 -6.49 4.99 -22.11
C ARG A 312 -6.74 5.82 -20.84
N PRO A 313 -5.92 6.86 -20.56
CA PRO A 313 -6.16 7.74 -19.44
C PRO A 313 -7.61 8.20 -19.45
N PHE A 314 -8.23 8.32 -18.28
CA PHE A 314 -9.53 8.97 -18.18
C PHE A 314 -9.41 10.34 -18.84
N ARG A 315 -10.29 10.61 -19.79
CA ARG A 315 -10.35 11.89 -20.49
C ARG A 315 -11.77 12.37 -20.45
N THR A 316 -11.93 13.59 -19.98
CA THR A 316 -13.19 14.30 -20.04
C THR A 316 -13.43 14.88 -21.43
N ASP A 317 -12.37 15.13 -22.20
CA ASP A 317 -12.36 15.77 -23.53
C ASP A 317 -13.07 17.14 -23.55
N ARG A 318 -13.45 17.68 -22.39
CA ARG A 318 -14.10 18.99 -22.25
C ARG A 318 -13.05 20.11 -22.27
N PRO A 319 -13.32 21.27 -22.89
CA PRO A 319 -12.39 22.41 -22.88
C PRO A 319 -12.01 22.84 -21.46
N PHE A 320 -10.79 23.34 -21.27
CA PHE A 320 -10.36 23.94 -20.00
C PHE A 320 -11.02 25.32 -19.81
N ALA A 321 -11.61 25.54 -18.64
CA ALA A 321 -12.15 26.84 -18.23
C ALA A 321 -11.03 27.77 -17.73
N ALA A 322 -11.28 29.08 -17.72
CA ALA A 322 -10.28 30.06 -17.27
C ALA A 322 -9.92 29.87 -15.80
N GLU A 323 -10.89 29.46 -14.96
CA GLU A 323 -10.71 29.17 -13.55
C GLU A 323 -9.80 27.95 -13.34
N GLU A 324 -9.90 26.95 -14.21
CA GLU A 324 -9.03 25.77 -14.19
C GLU A 324 -7.60 26.13 -14.57
N ASP A 325 -7.40 27.00 -15.57
CA ASP A 325 -6.07 27.50 -15.93
C ASP A 325 -5.44 28.31 -14.79
N GLN A 326 -6.23 29.17 -14.13
CA GLN A 326 -5.77 29.91 -12.95
C GLN A 326 -5.36 28.97 -11.83
N LEU A 327 -6.17 27.94 -11.54
CA LEU A 327 -5.86 26.94 -10.53
C LEU A 327 -4.55 26.21 -10.85
N ILE A 328 -4.37 25.78 -12.11
CA ILE A 328 -3.13 25.15 -12.57
C ILE A 328 -1.92 26.08 -12.37
N LEU A 329 -2.02 27.35 -12.77
CA LEU A 329 -0.94 28.33 -12.64
C LEU A 329 -0.58 28.61 -11.18
N VAL A 330 -1.56 28.66 -10.28
CA VAL A 330 -1.34 28.80 -8.84
C VAL A 330 -0.60 27.58 -8.28
N HIS A 331 -1.02 26.37 -8.66
CA HIS A 331 -0.40 25.13 -8.20
C HIS A 331 0.98 24.88 -8.86
N LEU A 332 1.26 25.45 -10.03
CA LEU A 332 2.58 25.40 -10.66
C LEU A 332 3.67 26.03 -9.79
N TYR A 333 3.33 27.03 -8.98
CA TYR A 333 4.28 27.56 -8.00
C TYR A 333 4.72 26.51 -6.97
N ARG A 334 3.83 25.59 -6.54
CA ARG A 334 4.20 24.47 -5.65
C ARG A 334 5.21 23.55 -6.33
N ILE A 335 5.02 23.25 -7.61
CA ILE A 335 5.95 22.43 -8.41
C ILE A 335 7.31 23.12 -8.53
N LEU A 336 7.30 24.41 -8.91
CA LEU A 336 8.53 25.19 -9.10
C LEU A 336 9.30 25.43 -7.79
N ALA A 337 8.60 25.46 -6.66
CA ALA A 337 9.19 25.55 -5.32
C ALA A 337 9.71 24.20 -4.79
N GLY A 338 9.75 23.14 -5.62
CA GLY A 338 10.25 21.82 -5.25
C GLY A 338 9.23 20.92 -4.55
N GLY A 339 7.93 21.21 -4.66
CA GLY A 339 6.87 20.33 -4.20
C GLY A 339 6.75 19.06 -5.05
N ASP A 340 6.12 18.03 -4.49
CA ASP A 340 5.87 16.77 -5.21
C ASP A 340 4.99 17.01 -6.43
N LYS A 341 5.58 16.82 -7.62
CA LYS A 341 4.89 17.04 -8.89
C LYS A 341 3.74 16.07 -9.09
N ILE A 342 3.86 14.83 -8.61
CA ILE A 342 2.81 13.83 -8.75
C ILE A 342 1.63 14.23 -7.87
N GLU A 343 1.85 14.47 -6.58
CA GLU A 343 0.81 14.91 -5.66
C GLU A 343 0.06 16.13 -6.20
N VAL A 344 0.78 17.13 -6.71
CA VAL A 344 0.16 18.34 -7.28
C VAL A 344 -0.70 18.04 -8.49
N VAL A 345 -0.26 17.16 -9.40
CA VAL A 345 -1.06 16.76 -10.58
C VAL A 345 -2.30 15.98 -10.17
N GLU A 346 -2.17 15.06 -9.22
CA GLU A 346 -3.30 14.25 -8.71
C GLU A 346 -4.34 15.12 -8.00
N ASP A 347 -3.90 16.07 -7.16
CA ASP A 347 -4.75 17.04 -6.48
C ASP A 347 -5.51 17.93 -7.48
N LEU A 348 -4.81 18.47 -8.48
CA LEU A 348 -5.41 19.24 -9.57
C LEU A 348 -6.43 18.42 -10.37
N ALA A 349 -6.07 17.19 -10.75
CA ALA A 349 -6.94 16.26 -11.47
C ALA A 349 -8.22 15.97 -10.67
N HIS A 350 -8.08 15.75 -9.36
CA HIS A 350 -9.21 15.52 -8.47
C HIS A 350 -10.10 16.76 -8.33
N GLN A 351 -9.54 17.94 -8.05
CA GLN A 351 -10.31 19.18 -7.89
C GLN A 351 -11.09 19.56 -9.16
N MET A 352 -10.48 19.34 -10.33
CA MET A 352 -11.11 19.60 -11.63
C MET A 352 -11.99 18.45 -12.13
N GLN A 353 -12.01 17.30 -11.45
CA GLN A 353 -12.68 16.08 -11.94
C GLN A 353 -12.23 15.72 -13.38
N ARG A 354 -10.91 15.73 -13.62
CA ARG A 354 -10.25 15.44 -14.91
C ARG A 354 -9.24 14.32 -14.77
N GLY A 355 -8.80 13.75 -15.89
CA GLY A 355 -7.69 12.80 -15.86
C GLY A 355 -6.33 13.49 -15.63
N ALA A 356 -5.42 12.82 -14.91
CA ALA A 356 -4.08 13.35 -14.67
C ALA A 356 -3.32 13.67 -15.98
N PHE A 357 -3.53 12.85 -17.01
CA PHE A 357 -2.92 13.10 -18.33
C PHE A 357 -3.42 14.41 -18.96
N GLU A 358 -4.71 14.74 -18.85
CA GLU A 358 -5.26 16.01 -19.36
C GLU A 358 -4.61 17.20 -18.65
N VAL A 359 -4.45 17.09 -17.32
CA VAL A 359 -3.79 18.11 -16.50
C VAL A 359 -2.31 18.27 -16.88
N ILE A 360 -1.58 17.17 -17.05
CA ILE A 360 -0.18 17.20 -17.50
C ILE A 360 -0.05 17.89 -18.86
N CYS A 361 -0.89 17.52 -19.83
CA CYS A 361 -0.91 18.17 -21.14
C CYS A 361 -1.25 19.66 -21.05
N ARG A 362 -2.18 20.04 -20.17
CA ARG A 362 -2.55 21.45 -19.98
C ARG A 362 -1.43 22.26 -19.34
N ILE A 363 -0.72 21.69 -18.35
CA ILE A 363 0.46 22.32 -17.77
C ILE A 363 1.52 22.57 -18.84
N GLN A 364 1.81 21.57 -19.68
CA GLN A 364 2.78 21.72 -20.78
C GLN A 364 2.36 22.84 -21.75
N TYR A 365 1.07 22.91 -22.08
CA TYR A 365 0.52 23.97 -22.91
C TYR A 365 0.66 25.36 -22.27
N LEU A 366 0.26 25.52 -20.99
CA LEU A 366 0.26 26.81 -20.29
C LEU A 366 1.66 27.35 -20.01
N THR A 367 2.63 26.46 -19.80
CA THR A 367 4.02 26.83 -19.51
C THR A 367 4.85 27.04 -20.77
N ASN A 368 4.28 26.79 -21.96
CA ASN A 368 5.02 26.68 -23.22
C ASN A 368 6.28 25.81 -23.08
N SER A 369 6.22 24.84 -22.17
CA SER A 369 7.33 23.97 -21.84
C SER A 369 7.30 22.83 -22.84
N SER A 370 8.18 22.88 -23.83
CA SER A 370 8.54 21.69 -24.63
C SER A 370 9.18 20.61 -23.76
N VAL A 371 9.69 20.99 -22.60
CA VAL A 371 10.06 20.10 -21.51
C VAL A 371 8.74 19.50 -21.01
N LYS A 372 8.41 18.31 -21.53
CA LYS A 372 7.47 17.44 -20.82
C LYS A 372 7.93 17.43 -19.36
N ILE A 373 7.03 17.40 -18.39
CA ILE A 373 7.31 17.13 -16.97
C ILE A 373 8.20 15.85 -16.75
N MET A 374 8.60 15.16 -17.82
CA MET A 374 9.19 13.85 -17.97
C MET A 374 10.56 13.83 -18.67
N ASP A 375 10.99 14.91 -19.34
CA ASP A 375 12.19 14.86 -20.20
C ASP A 375 13.28 15.85 -19.69
N TYR A 376 14.22 15.35 -18.88
CA TYR A 376 15.61 15.83 -18.82
C TYR A 376 16.45 14.61 -19.26
N ALA A 377 17.37 14.62 -20.24
CA ALA A 377 18.08 15.68 -20.95
C ALA A 377 18.73 15.10 -22.25
N TRP A 378 19.47 15.95 -22.96
CA TRP A 378 20.53 15.69 -23.96
C TRP A 378 20.17 15.73 -25.46
N GLU A 379 20.16 16.93 -26.02
CA GLU A 379 20.75 17.15 -27.36
C GLU A 379 21.89 18.18 -27.23
N HIS A 380 23.04 17.80 -27.79
CA HIS A 380 24.28 18.56 -28.04
C HIS A 380 25.48 18.27 -27.13
N GLU A 381 26.08 17.08 -27.31
CA GLU A 381 27.51 17.01 -27.62
C GLU A 381 27.66 16.73 -29.11
N GLY A 382 28.20 17.70 -29.82
CA GLY A 382 28.33 17.69 -31.28
C GLY A 382 28.90 19.00 -31.80
N GLU A 383 29.96 19.51 -31.16
CA GLU A 383 31.07 20.24 -31.78
C GLU A 383 32.29 20.22 -30.86
#